data_AF-A0A350BVZ9-F1
#
_entry.id   AF-A0A350BVZ9-F1
#
_cell.length_a   1.000
_cell.length_b   1.000
_cell.length_c   1.000
_cell.angle_alpha   90.00
_cell.angle_beta   90.00
_cell.angle_gamma   90.00
#
_symmetry.space_group_name_H-M   'P 1'
#
loop_
_entity.id
_entity.type
_entity.pdbx_description
1 polymer ?
#
loop_
_entity_poly.entity_id
_entity_poly.type
_entity_poly.pdbx_seq_one_letter_code
_entity_poly.pdbx_strand_id
1 'polypeptide(L)'
;MSISDAIGIVTGGEGAGTAYLQRATSSSLKSKFTPVITKSLEKVNINDPWTKVTNAYNIVTGKNVETDLNDYVTDKAMTALFSQIKQEEDKIRANPVARTTDLLKKVFGYADTKK
;
A
#
# COMPACT_ATOMS: atom_id res chain seq x y z
N MET A 1 -14.76 -9.57 -2.49
CA MET A 1 -15.38 -8.65 -1.53
C MET A 1 -16.56 -9.35 -0.91
N SER A 2 -16.54 -9.56 0.40
CA SER A 2 -17.69 -10.03 1.18
C SER A 2 -18.49 -8.86 1.77
N ILE A 3 -19.66 -9.15 2.31
CA ILE A 3 -20.43 -8.17 3.11
C ILE A 3 -19.65 -7.76 4.36
N SER A 4 -18.91 -8.69 4.97
CA SER A 4 -18.04 -8.38 6.12
C SER A 4 -16.89 -7.44 5.76
N ASP A 5 -16.31 -7.57 4.55
CA ASP A 5 -15.33 -6.59 4.05
C ASP A 5 -15.95 -5.21 3.92
N ALA A 6 -17.16 -5.11 3.34
CA ALA A 6 -17.85 -3.83 3.17
C ALA A 6 -18.16 -3.16 4.51
N ILE A 7 -18.65 -3.91 5.50
CA ILE A 7 -18.87 -3.40 6.86
C ILE A 7 -17.54 -2.93 7.46
N GLY A 8 -16.49 -3.75 7.38
CA GLY A 8 -15.17 -3.41 7.92
C GLY A 8 -14.55 -2.18 7.28
N ILE A 9 -14.71 -1.98 5.97
CA ILE A 9 -14.26 -0.76 5.28
C ILE A 9 -14.97 0.46 5.85
N VAL A 10 -16.28 0.36 6.09
CA VAL A 10 -17.09 1.50 6.54
C VAL A 10 -16.85 1.80 8.02
N THR A 11 -16.84 0.80 8.90
CA THR A 11 -16.77 0.97 10.36
C THR A 11 -15.36 0.91 10.95
N GLY A 12 -14.35 0.45 10.19
CA GLY A 12 -13.01 0.15 10.71
C GLY A 12 -12.09 1.33 11.05
N GLY A 13 -12.60 2.57 11.07
CA GLY A 13 -11.79 3.76 11.39
C GLY A 13 -10.80 4.16 10.29
N GLU A 14 -9.74 4.88 10.68
CA GLU A 14 -8.72 5.39 9.76
C GLU A 14 -7.99 4.28 9.00
N GLY A 15 -7.80 4.48 7.68
CA GLY A 15 -7.13 3.52 6.81
C GLY A 15 -7.83 2.19 6.56
N ALA A 16 -9.07 1.97 7.03
CA ALA A 16 -9.75 0.68 6.87
C ALA A 16 -10.01 0.30 5.40
N GLY A 17 -10.33 1.27 4.56
CA GLY A 17 -10.48 1.07 3.12
C GLY A 17 -9.16 0.72 2.45
N THR A 18 -8.10 1.41 2.84
CA THR A 18 -6.73 1.18 2.35
C THR A 18 -6.24 -0.20 2.76
N ALA A 19 -6.48 -0.63 4.00
CA ALA A 19 -6.11 -1.96 4.47
C ALA A 19 -6.81 -3.08 3.68
N TYR A 20 -8.10 -2.90 3.38
CA TYR A 20 -8.82 -3.80 2.48
C TYR A 20 -8.20 -3.79 1.07
N LEU A 21 -7.99 -2.60 0.50
CA LEU A 21 -7.44 -2.47 -0.84
C LEU A 21 -6.07 -3.13 -0.94
N GLN A 22 -5.20 -2.92 0.05
CA GLN A 22 -3.89 -3.54 0.14
C GLN A 22 -4.01 -5.06 0.15
N ARG A 23 -4.84 -5.63 1.03
CA ARG A 23 -5.07 -7.09 1.07
C ARG A 23 -5.61 -7.64 -0.25
N ALA A 24 -6.58 -6.95 -0.85
CA ALA A 24 -7.30 -7.44 -2.03
C ALA A 24 -6.50 -7.30 -3.33
N THR A 25 -5.57 -6.34 -3.42
CA THR A 25 -4.94 -5.97 -4.70
C THR A 25 -3.43 -6.12 -4.74
N SER A 26 -2.74 -6.26 -3.59
CA SER A 26 -1.25 -6.23 -3.56
C SER A 26 -0.60 -7.19 -4.54
N SER A 27 -1.05 -8.45 -4.59
CA SER A 27 -0.45 -9.45 -5.50
C SER A 27 -0.60 -9.05 -6.99
N SER A 28 -1.80 -8.64 -7.40
CA SER A 28 -2.03 -8.19 -8.78
C SER A 28 -1.31 -6.89 -9.10
N LEU A 29 -1.16 -6.01 -8.11
CA LEU A 29 -0.48 -4.74 -8.29
C LEU A 29 1.03 -4.95 -8.42
N LYS A 30 1.61 -5.80 -7.55
CA LYS A 30 3.02 -6.19 -7.60
C LYS A 30 3.37 -6.74 -8.99
N SER A 31 2.59 -7.70 -9.50
CA SER A 31 2.85 -8.30 -10.82
C SER A 31 2.80 -7.31 -11.98
N LYS A 32 1.97 -6.26 -11.88
CA LYS A 32 1.89 -5.20 -12.89
C LYS A 32 3.00 -4.15 -12.75
N PHE A 33 3.47 -3.91 -11.54
CA PHE A 33 4.47 -2.88 -11.24
C PHE A 33 5.89 -3.38 -11.47
N THR A 34 6.19 -4.64 -11.15
CA THR A 34 7.54 -5.22 -11.29
C THR A 34 8.15 -4.96 -12.67
N PRO A 35 7.48 -5.23 -13.82
CA PRO A 35 8.09 -5.01 -15.13
C PRO A 35 8.44 -3.54 -15.43
N VAL A 36 7.67 -2.60 -14.87
CA VAL A 36 7.91 -1.15 -15.04
C VAL A 36 9.12 -0.72 -14.20
N ILE A 37 9.24 -1.25 -12.99
CA ILE A 37 10.35 -0.99 -12.09
C ILE A 37 11.64 -1.61 -12.64
N THR A 38 11.61 -2.86 -13.07
CA THR A 38 12.76 -3.54 -13.68
C THR A 38 13.31 -2.76 -14.87
N LYS A 39 12.45 -2.36 -15.82
CA LYS A 39 12.85 -1.51 -16.96
C LYS A 39 13.45 -0.16 -16.54
N SER A 40 13.08 0.36 -15.38
CA SER A 40 13.61 1.62 -14.86
C SER A 40 14.97 1.43 -14.20
N LEU A 41 15.15 0.31 -13.46
CA LEU A 41 16.40 -0.05 -12.79
C LEU A 41 17.47 -0.52 -13.77
N GLU A 42 17.10 -1.19 -14.86
CA GLU A 42 18.01 -1.59 -15.94
C GLU A 42 18.72 -0.39 -16.56
N LYS A 43 18.08 0.78 -16.63
CA LYS A 43 18.68 2.00 -17.19
C LYS A 43 19.83 2.54 -16.36
N VAL A 44 19.90 2.19 -15.07
CA VAL A 44 20.89 2.72 -14.13
C VAL A 44 21.93 1.67 -13.71
N ASN A 45 21.87 0.44 -14.24
CA ASN A 45 22.86 -0.62 -14.06
C ASN A 45 23.28 -0.85 -12.59
N ILE A 46 22.34 -0.76 -11.64
CA ILE A 46 22.65 -0.76 -10.20
C ILE A 46 22.33 -2.09 -9.49
N ASN A 47 21.84 -3.09 -10.22
CA ASN A 47 21.55 -4.42 -9.65
C ASN A 47 22.81 -5.09 -9.08
N ASP A 48 23.91 -5.16 -9.83
CA ASP A 48 25.13 -5.85 -9.35
C ASP A 48 25.77 -5.19 -8.13
N PRO A 49 25.96 -3.85 -8.08
CA PRO A 49 26.43 -3.18 -6.88
C PRO A 49 25.52 -3.41 -5.67
N TRP A 50 24.20 -3.34 -5.87
CA TRP A 50 23.24 -3.56 -4.79
C TRP A 50 23.39 -4.96 -4.19
N THR A 51 23.35 -6.00 -5.01
CA THR A 51 23.46 -7.40 -4.57
C THR A 51 24.75 -7.64 -3.79
N LYS A 52 25.89 -7.08 -4.25
CA LYS A 52 27.18 -7.22 -3.54
C LYS A 52 27.14 -6.58 -2.16
N VAL A 53 26.64 -5.34 -2.07
CA VAL A 53 26.60 -4.58 -0.82
C VAL A 53 25.62 -5.20 0.17
N THR A 54 24.41 -5.56 -0.27
CA THR A 54 23.39 -6.14 0.61
C THR A 54 23.77 -7.53 1.11
N ASN A 55 24.39 -8.38 0.27
CA ASN A 55 24.92 -9.66 0.71
C ASN A 55 25.98 -9.51 1.80
N ALA A 56 26.97 -8.64 1.58
CA ALA A 56 28.01 -8.38 2.57
C ALA A 56 27.41 -7.82 3.87
N TYR A 57 26.45 -6.90 3.77
CA TYR A 57 25.75 -6.34 4.92
C TYR A 57 24.98 -7.40 5.71
N ASN A 58 24.25 -8.28 5.03
CA ASN A 58 23.50 -9.36 5.66
C ASN A 58 24.42 -10.32 6.41
N ILE A 59 25.56 -10.69 5.82
CA ILE A 59 26.57 -11.55 6.46
C ILE A 59 27.15 -10.87 7.71
N VAL A 60 27.54 -9.60 7.61
CA VAL A 60 28.21 -8.89 8.72
C VAL A 60 27.25 -8.59 9.86
N THR A 61 26.00 -8.25 9.55
CA THR A 61 25.03 -7.78 10.56
C THR A 61 24.05 -8.84 11.03
N GLY A 62 23.99 -10.00 10.36
CA GLY A 62 22.98 -11.04 10.61
C GLY A 62 21.56 -10.61 10.24
N LYS A 63 21.39 -9.54 9.47
CA LYS A 63 20.10 -9.05 8.98
C LYS A 63 19.74 -9.71 7.65
N ASN A 64 18.45 -9.67 7.31
CA ASN A 64 17.91 -10.20 6.06
C ASN A 64 17.35 -9.05 5.21
N VAL A 65 18.23 -8.20 4.68
CA VAL A 65 17.84 -7.21 3.66
C VAL A 65 17.59 -7.95 2.34
N GLU A 66 16.52 -7.58 1.64
CA GLU A 66 16.23 -8.12 0.30
C GLU A 66 17.35 -7.77 -0.69
N THR A 67 17.90 -8.80 -1.32
CA THR A 67 19.07 -8.72 -2.20
C THR A 67 18.67 -8.51 -3.65
N ASP A 68 17.46 -8.93 -4.05
CA ASP A 68 16.90 -8.56 -5.34
C ASP A 68 16.43 -7.10 -5.29
N LEU A 69 17.17 -6.23 -5.98
CA LEU A 69 16.81 -4.82 -6.04
C LEU A 69 15.43 -4.58 -6.65
N ASN A 70 15.03 -5.38 -7.64
CA ASN A 70 13.71 -5.22 -8.27
C ASN A 70 12.61 -5.48 -7.27
N ASP A 71 12.73 -6.56 -6.48
CA ASP A 71 11.74 -6.91 -5.47
C ASP A 71 11.72 -5.88 -4.34
N TYR A 72 12.89 -5.50 -3.85
CA TYR A 72 13.05 -4.48 -2.82
C TYR A 72 12.40 -3.14 -3.22
N VAL A 73 12.71 -2.62 -4.41
CA VAL A 73 12.16 -1.34 -4.89
C VAL A 73 10.66 -1.47 -5.18
N THR A 74 10.20 -2.60 -5.69
CA THR A 74 8.77 -2.84 -5.92
C THR A 74 7.99 -2.80 -4.61
N ASP A 75 8.48 -3.46 -3.56
CA ASP A 75 7.83 -3.46 -2.25
C ASP A 75 7.84 -2.07 -1.61
N LYS A 76 8.94 -1.30 -1.76
CA LYS A 76 8.99 0.09 -1.30
C LYS A 76 8.02 0.99 -2.06
N ALA A 77 7.91 0.84 -3.38
CA ALA A 77 6.98 1.60 -4.20
C ALA A 77 5.52 1.30 -3.81
N MET A 78 5.18 0.02 -3.60
CA MET A 78 3.85 -0.38 -3.13
C MET A 78 3.55 0.16 -1.73
N THR A 79 4.51 0.09 -0.82
CA THR A 79 4.37 0.65 0.53
C THR A 79 4.09 2.14 0.48
N ALA A 80 4.84 2.89 -0.33
CA ALA A 80 4.64 4.33 -0.50
C ALA A 80 3.27 4.63 -1.12
N LEU A 81 2.85 3.85 -2.13
CA LEU A 81 1.54 4.00 -2.75
C LEU A 81 0.41 3.83 -1.74
N PHE A 82 0.39 2.73 -0.97
CA PHE A 82 -0.65 2.52 0.04
C PHE A 82 -0.59 3.55 1.16
N SER A 83 0.61 4.03 1.53
CA SER A 83 0.73 5.14 2.48
C SER A 83 0.05 6.42 1.97
N GLN A 84 0.19 6.75 0.68
CA GLN A 84 -0.47 7.91 0.07
C GLN A 84 -1.99 7.73 0.00
N ILE A 85 -2.45 6.54 -0.39
CA ILE A 85 -3.88 6.22 -0.41
C ILE A 85 -4.49 6.34 0.99
N LYS A 86 -3.79 5.85 2.02
CA LYS A 86 -4.23 5.99 3.42
C LYS A 86 -4.41 7.46 3.80
N GLN A 87 -3.42 8.30 3.48
CA GLN A 87 -3.49 9.74 3.79
C GLN A 87 -4.69 10.40 3.13
N GLU A 88 -4.98 10.09 1.86
CA GLU A 88 -6.16 10.64 1.18
C GLU A 88 -7.47 10.07 1.73
N GLU A 89 -7.52 8.78 2.06
CA GLU A 89 -8.68 8.18 2.72
C GLU A 89 -8.97 8.86 4.07
N ASP A 90 -7.94 9.08 4.88
CA ASP A 90 -8.08 9.70 6.19
C ASP A 90 -8.59 11.15 6.06
N LYS A 91 -8.11 11.91 5.07
CA LYS A 91 -8.64 13.25 4.76
C LYS A 91 -10.13 13.21 4.41
N ILE A 92 -10.57 12.24 3.61
CA ILE A 92 -11.99 12.05 3.26
C ILE A 92 -12.81 11.69 4.50
N ARG A 93 -12.28 10.85 5.39
CA ARG A 93 -12.94 10.48 6.65
C ARG A 93 -13.05 11.66 7.61
N ALA A 94 -12.00 12.45 7.73
CA ALA A 94 -11.92 13.62 8.60
C ALA A 94 -12.78 14.80 8.13
N ASN A 95 -13.16 14.85 6.84
CA ASN A 95 -14.02 15.89 6.30
C ASN A 95 -15.42 15.36 5.91
N PRO A 96 -16.38 15.29 6.86
CA PRO A 96 -17.77 14.93 6.59
C PRO A 96 -18.45 15.83 5.54
N VAL A 97 -18.01 17.09 5.40
CA VAL A 97 -18.58 18.05 4.44
C VAL A 97 -18.25 17.66 2.99
N ALA A 98 -17.15 16.93 2.77
CA ALA A 98 -16.80 16.36 1.47
C ALA A 98 -17.66 15.15 1.08
N ARG A 99 -18.47 14.61 2.02
CA ARG A 99 -19.44 13.52 1.76
C ARG A 99 -20.72 14.11 1.15
N THR A 100 -20.59 14.72 -0.01
CA THR A 100 -21.64 15.53 -0.63
C THR A 100 -22.81 14.70 -1.15
N THR A 101 -22.57 13.44 -1.49
CA THR A 101 -23.61 12.54 -2.01
C THR A 101 -24.39 11.86 -0.88
N ASP A 102 -25.68 11.63 -1.11
CA ASP A 102 -26.55 11.00 -0.11
C ASP A 102 -26.15 9.56 0.20
N LEU A 103 -25.54 8.87 -0.76
CA LEU A 103 -24.94 7.55 -0.54
C LEU A 103 -23.79 7.63 0.49
N LEU A 104 -22.87 8.57 0.33
CA LEU A 104 -21.75 8.74 1.26
C LEU A 104 -22.24 9.16 2.65
N LYS A 105 -23.24 10.05 2.73
CA LYS A 105 -23.87 10.43 4.01
C LYS A 105 -24.50 9.22 4.71
N LYS A 106 -25.23 8.37 3.99
CA LYS A 106 -25.90 7.19 4.57
C LYS A 106 -24.90 6.13 5.04
N VAL A 107 -23.89 5.85 4.23
CA VAL A 107 -22.88 4.83 4.53
C VAL A 107 -22.00 5.26 5.70
N PHE A 108 -21.46 6.47 5.68
CA PHE A 108 -20.59 6.93 6.76
C PHE A 108 -21.34 7.48 7.98
N GLY A 109 -22.60 7.90 7.83
CA GLY A 109 -23.46 8.27 8.96
C GLY A 109 -23.68 7.10 9.92
N TYR A 110 -23.92 5.89 9.39
CA TYR A 110 -23.96 4.67 10.21
C TYR A 110 -22.62 4.41 10.90
N ALA A 111 -21.50 4.58 10.20
CA ALA A 111 -20.17 4.40 10.76
C ALA A 111 -19.88 5.36 11.92
N ASP A 112 -20.27 6.63 11.80
CA ASP A 112 -20.05 7.63 12.84
C ASP A 112 -20.87 7.36 14.11
N THR A 113 -22.04 6.71 14.01
CA THR A 113 -22.80 6.22 15.20
C THR A 113 -22.17 5.01 15.90
N LYS A 114 -21.17 4.38 15.27
CA LYS A 114 -20.48 3.19 15.76
C LYS A 114 -19.05 3.47 16.26
N LYS A 115 -18.63 4.75 16.27
CA LYS A 115 -17.37 5.20 16.87
C LYS A 115 -17.40 5.13 18.39
#